data_AF-A0A4Y8Y925-F1
#
_entry.id   AF-A0A4Y8Y925-F1
#
_cell.length_a   1.000
_cell.length_b   1.000
_cell.length_c   1.000
_cell.angle_alpha   90.00
_cell.angle_beta   90.00
_cell.angle_gamma   90.00
#
_symmetry.space_group_name_H-M   'P 1'
#
loop_
_entity.id
_entity.type
_entity.pdbx_description
1 polymer ?
#
loop_
_entity_poly.entity_id
_entity_poly.type
_entity_poly.pdbx_seq_one_letter_code
_entity_poly.pdbx_strand_id
1 'polypeptide(L)'
;MSLSALVRAELDRHDWDSLRCGCGEPAGHVPMMFEAIIEAGTPGDMAGYTLANHLERETNLFEASVPAVGVLLAALAGDLSPLARAEFLTTLWRLTSGDSQLGDECRARCREGFWVVGRIGLTGSAEEAETVADIVEFIDLDEERSAYYQSLLRERTRAKTKRHRVV
;
A
#
# COMPACT_ATOMS: atom_id res chain seq x y z
N MET A 1 -0.02 16.19 -9.61
CA MET A 1 1.31 15.57 -9.76
C MET A 1 1.27 14.71 -11.02
N SER A 2 2.36 14.56 -11.78
CA SER A 2 2.34 13.68 -12.98
C SER A 2 2.70 12.25 -12.58
N LEU A 3 2.01 11.28 -13.17
CA LEU A 3 2.30 9.86 -13.01
C LEU A 3 3.79 9.56 -13.32
N SER A 4 4.47 8.86 -12.41
CA SER A 4 5.90 8.55 -12.59
C SER A 4 6.10 7.51 -13.70
N ALA A 5 7.28 7.51 -14.33
CA ALA A 5 7.61 6.50 -15.34
C ALA A 5 7.59 5.08 -14.77
N LEU A 6 7.94 4.91 -13.49
CA LEU A 6 7.90 3.62 -12.81
C LEU A 6 6.46 3.13 -12.61
N VAL A 7 5.54 4.01 -12.22
CA VAL A 7 4.11 3.65 -12.09
C VAL A 7 3.53 3.26 -13.44
N ARG A 8 3.81 4.02 -14.50
CA ARG A 8 3.38 3.65 -15.87
C ARG A 8 3.90 2.28 -16.27
N ALA A 9 5.18 2.02 -16.06
CA ALA A 9 5.78 0.73 -16.39
C ALA A 9 5.10 -0.43 -15.65
N GLU A 10 4.80 -0.29 -14.36
CA GLU A 10 4.09 -1.33 -13.60
C GLU A 10 2.63 -1.51 -14.06
N LEU A 11 1.92 -0.42 -14.39
CA LEU A 11 0.57 -0.50 -14.92
C LEU A 11 0.55 -1.21 -16.29
N ASP A 12 1.45 -0.83 -17.20
CA ASP A 12 1.51 -1.34 -18.58
C ASP A 12 2.00 -2.80 -18.67
N ARG A 13 2.68 -3.31 -17.64
CA ARG A 13 3.24 -4.68 -17.62
C ARG A 13 2.17 -5.77 -17.49
N HIS A 14 0.97 -5.40 -17.08
CA HIS A 14 -0.09 -6.33 -16.69
C HIS A 14 -1.29 -6.24 -17.63
N ASP A 15 -1.80 -7.39 -18.05
CA ASP A 15 -3.08 -7.49 -18.76
C ASP A 15 -4.23 -7.45 -17.76
N TRP A 16 -4.64 -6.25 -17.36
CA TRP A 16 -5.66 -6.05 -16.34
C TRP A 16 -7.04 -6.58 -16.73
N ASP A 17 -7.38 -6.60 -18.02
CA ASP A 17 -8.65 -7.14 -18.50
C ASP A 17 -8.75 -8.66 -18.35
N SER A 18 -7.62 -9.36 -18.19
CA SER A 18 -7.61 -10.80 -17.90
C SER A 18 -7.84 -11.14 -16.43
N LEU A 19 -7.76 -10.16 -15.53
CA LEU A 19 -7.79 -10.36 -14.08
C LEU A 19 -9.17 -10.12 -13.49
N ARG A 20 -9.56 -10.96 -12.53
CA ARG A 20 -10.79 -10.76 -11.77
C ARG A 20 -10.67 -9.57 -10.80
N CYS A 21 -11.66 -8.68 -10.83
CA CYS A 21 -11.82 -7.58 -9.88
C CYS A 21 -12.89 -7.89 -8.83
N GLY A 22 -12.73 -7.32 -7.62
CA GLY A 22 -13.69 -7.46 -6.52
C GLY A 22 -15.07 -6.86 -6.79
N CYS A 23 -15.19 -5.99 -7.80
CA CYS A 23 -16.45 -5.40 -8.22
C CYS A 23 -17.30 -6.33 -9.11
N GLY A 24 -16.75 -7.48 -9.53
CA GLY A 24 -17.44 -8.46 -10.37
C GLY A 24 -17.14 -8.36 -11.87
N GLU A 25 -16.47 -7.30 -12.30
CA GLU A 25 -16.04 -7.08 -13.69
C GLU A 25 -14.55 -7.43 -13.87
N PRO A 26 -14.04 -7.50 -15.12
CA PRO A 26 -12.61 -7.49 -15.40
C PRO A 26 -11.91 -6.27 -14.78
N ALA A 27 -10.62 -6.39 -14.46
CA ALA A 27 -9.88 -5.34 -13.75
C ALA A 27 -9.32 -4.22 -14.65
N GLY A 28 -9.72 -4.12 -15.92
CA GLY A 28 -9.23 -3.12 -16.87
C GLY A 28 -9.42 -1.66 -16.43
N HIS A 29 -10.36 -1.37 -15.53
CA HIS A 29 -10.57 -0.03 -14.96
C HIS A 29 -9.65 0.30 -13.77
N VAL A 30 -8.96 -0.69 -13.18
CA VAL A 30 -8.12 -0.49 -12.00
C VAL A 30 -6.94 0.47 -12.25
N PRO A 31 -6.24 0.42 -13.39
CA PRO A 31 -5.21 1.42 -13.72
C PRO A 31 -5.69 2.86 -13.60
N MET A 32 -6.88 3.18 -14.12
CA MET A 32 -7.48 4.52 -14.03
C MET A 32 -7.72 4.94 -12.57
N MET A 33 -8.07 4.01 -11.68
CA MET A 33 -8.22 4.32 -10.25
C MET A 33 -6.88 4.73 -9.62
N PHE A 34 -5.78 4.05 -9.96
CA PHE A 34 -4.44 4.44 -9.50
C PHE A 34 -4.06 5.84 -9.97
N GLU A 35 -4.29 6.13 -11.26
CA GLU A 35 -3.99 7.45 -11.84
C GLU A 35 -4.77 8.56 -11.13
N ALA A 36 -6.08 8.37 -10.95
CA ALA A 36 -6.92 9.34 -10.26
C ALA A 36 -6.47 9.60 -8.81
N ILE A 37 -6.11 8.56 -8.06
CA ILE A 37 -5.61 8.71 -6.68
C ILE A 37 -4.26 9.45 -6.64
N ILE A 38 -3.35 9.17 -7.58
CA ILE A 38 -2.03 9.82 -7.66
C ILE A 38 -2.16 11.30 -8.03
N GLU A 39 -3.08 11.63 -8.93
CA GLU A 39 -3.26 12.99 -9.43
C GLU A 39 -4.04 13.88 -8.47
N ALA A 40 -4.84 13.28 -7.57
CA ALA A 40 -5.67 14.00 -6.62
C ALA A 40 -4.87 14.93 -5.69
N GLY A 41 -5.25 16.21 -5.71
CA GLY A 41 -4.72 17.23 -4.82
C GLY A 41 -5.55 17.41 -3.54
N THR A 42 -6.81 17.01 -3.58
CA THR A 42 -7.79 17.20 -2.50
C THR A 42 -8.63 15.93 -2.27
N PRO A 43 -9.30 15.81 -1.11
CA PRO A 43 -10.27 14.73 -0.89
C PRO A 43 -11.42 14.70 -1.91
N GLY A 44 -11.81 15.85 -2.44
CA GLY A 44 -12.84 15.94 -3.48
C GLY A 44 -12.39 15.32 -4.81
N ASP A 45 -11.12 15.45 -5.16
CA ASP A 45 -10.55 14.88 -6.39
C ASP A 45 -10.49 13.34 -6.33
N MET A 46 -10.36 12.76 -5.13
CA MET A 46 -10.41 11.31 -4.90
C MET A 46 -11.84 10.77 -4.78
N ALA A 47 -12.87 11.60 -4.75
CA ALA A 47 -14.22 11.14 -4.49
C ALA A 47 -14.68 10.14 -5.58
N GLY A 48 -14.97 8.90 -5.17
CA GLY A 48 -15.34 7.82 -6.08
C GLY A 48 -14.17 6.99 -6.61
N TYR A 49 -12.93 7.40 -6.35
CA TYR A 49 -11.71 6.65 -6.71
C TYR A 49 -11.11 6.02 -5.45
N THR A 50 -11.38 4.74 -5.25
CA THR A 50 -10.77 3.91 -4.20
C THR A 50 -10.38 2.57 -4.79
N LEU A 51 -9.38 1.92 -4.21
CA LEU A 51 -8.98 0.56 -4.56
C LEU A 51 -9.77 -0.49 -3.76
N ALA A 52 -10.42 -0.07 -2.67
CA ALA A 52 -11.32 -0.91 -1.90
C ALA A 52 -12.50 -1.36 -2.77
N ASN A 53 -12.97 -2.59 -2.56
CA ASN A 53 -13.93 -3.32 -3.40
C ASN A 53 -13.41 -3.69 -4.80
N HIS A 54 -12.18 -3.31 -5.17
CA HIS A 54 -11.57 -3.70 -6.44
C HIS A 54 -10.44 -4.71 -6.24
N LEU A 55 -9.53 -4.44 -5.31
CA LEU A 55 -8.43 -5.35 -4.97
C LEU A 55 -8.84 -6.26 -3.81
N GLU A 56 -9.53 -5.71 -2.82
CA GLU A 56 -10.05 -6.44 -1.69
C GLU A 56 -11.52 -6.12 -1.43
N ARG A 57 -12.28 -7.09 -0.95
CA ARG A 57 -13.65 -6.87 -0.45
C ARG A 57 -13.83 -7.66 0.84
N GLU A 58 -14.10 -6.93 1.92
CA GLU A 58 -14.09 -7.48 3.27
C GLU A 58 -12.74 -8.16 3.55
N THR A 59 -12.71 -9.48 3.74
CA THR A 59 -11.48 -10.26 3.99
C THR A 59 -10.95 -10.97 2.74
N ASN A 60 -11.61 -10.82 1.59
CA ASN A 60 -11.25 -11.53 0.37
C ASN A 60 -10.38 -10.67 -0.56
N LEU A 61 -9.31 -11.28 -1.07
CA LEU A 61 -8.47 -10.72 -2.13
C LEU A 61 -8.90 -11.23 -3.51
N PHE A 62 -8.56 -10.48 -4.54
CA PHE A 62 -8.87 -10.81 -5.94
C PHE A 62 -7.59 -10.83 -6.78
N GLU A 63 -7.65 -11.40 -7.99
CA GLU A 63 -6.44 -11.60 -8.81
C GLU A 63 -5.69 -10.29 -9.10
N ALA A 64 -6.43 -9.18 -9.23
CA ALA A 64 -5.87 -7.84 -9.39
C ALA A 64 -5.03 -7.35 -8.20
N SER A 65 -5.18 -7.92 -6.99
CA SER A 65 -4.40 -7.54 -5.80
C SER A 65 -2.90 -7.73 -6.00
N VAL A 66 -2.51 -8.85 -6.61
CA VAL A 66 -1.10 -9.24 -6.74
C VAL A 66 -0.30 -8.27 -7.64
N PRO A 67 -0.74 -7.91 -8.87
CA PRO A 67 -0.11 -6.85 -9.65
C PRO A 67 -0.22 -5.46 -9.01
N ALA A 68 -1.32 -5.16 -8.32
CA ALA A 68 -1.49 -3.89 -7.64
C ALA A 68 -0.41 -3.61 -6.58
N VAL A 69 0.15 -4.64 -5.92
CA VAL A 69 1.29 -4.46 -4.99
C VAL A 69 2.49 -3.79 -5.66
N GLY A 70 2.83 -4.16 -6.90
CA GLY A 70 3.93 -3.54 -7.65
C GLY A 70 3.66 -2.06 -7.94
N VAL A 71 2.44 -1.74 -8.36
CA VAL A 71 1.99 -0.36 -8.63
C VAL A 71 2.00 0.49 -7.35
N LEU A 72 1.51 -0.05 -6.24
CA LEU A 72 1.53 0.61 -4.92
C LEU A 72 2.96 0.95 -4.50
N LEU A 73 3.88 -0.01 -4.60
CA LEU A 73 5.30 0.21 -4.27
C LEU A 73 5.95 1.24 -5.20
N ALA A 74 5.67 1.17 -6.51
CA ALA A 74 6.14 2.13 -7.49
C ALA A 74 5.66 3.57 -7.18
N ALA A 75 4.40 3.71 -6.78
CA ALA A 75 3.83 5.01 -6.41
C ALA A 75 4.41 5.53 -5.10
N LEU A 76 4.50 4.67 -4.07
CA LEU A 76 5.08 4.99 -2.75
C LEU A 76 6.58 5.32 -2.81
N ALA A 77 7.28 4.90 -3.86
CA ALA A 77 8.66 5.28 -4.10
C ALA A 77 8.80 6.76 -4.50
N GLY A 78 7.78 7.33 -5.16
CA GLY A 78 7.73 8.71 -5.63
C GLY A 78 7.13 9.71 -4.63
N ASP A 79 6.90 10.93 -5.11
CA ASP A 79 6.26 11.98 -4.34
C ASP A 79 4.74 11.88 -4.48
N LEU A 80 4.05 11.66 -3.34
CA LEU A 80 2.60 11.59 -3.25
C LEU A 80 2.07 12.64 -2.27
N SER A 81 0.83 13.09 -2.52
CA SER A 81 0.10 13.86 -1.51
C SER A 81 -0.03 13.01 -0.23
N PRO A 82 -0.10 13.63 0.97
CA PRO A 82 -0.33 12.88 2.19
C PRO A 82 -1.57 11.97 2.12
N LEU A 83 -2.62 12.43 1.43
CA LEU A 83 -3.85 11.69 1.21
C LEU A 83 -3.63 10.42 0.37
N ALA A 84 -3.02 10.55 -0.82
CA ALA A 84 -2.75 9.42 -1.70
C ALA A 84 -1.80 8.40 -1.05
N ARG A 85 -0.78 8.89 -0.32
CA ARG A 85 0.16 8.04 0.41
C ARG A 85 -0.54 7.23 1.51
N ALA A 86 -1.46 7.86 2.25
CA ALA A 86 -2.24 7.18 3.28
C ALA A 86 -3.17 6.10 2.72
N GLU A 87 -3.86 6.39 1.61
CA GLU A 87 -4.70 5.41 0.89
C GLU A 87 -3.84 4.22 0.45
N PHE A 88 -2.71 4.46 -0.21
CA PHE A 88 -1.86 3.37 -0.72
C PHE A 88 -1.20 2.54 0.37
N LEU A 89 -0.77 3.13 1.49
CA LEU A 89 -0.30 2.36 2.64
C LEU A 89 -1.42 1.51 3.26
N THR A 90 -2.62 2.07 3.37
CA THR A 90 -3.79 1.35 3.91
C THR A 90 -4.17 0.19 2.99
N THR A 91 -4.22 0.40 1.68
CA THR A 91 -4.46 -0.65 0.71
C THR A 91 -3.38 -1.72 0.82
N LEU A 92 -2.10 -1.36 0.81
CA LEU A 92 -1.01 -2.33 0.91
C LEU A 92 -1.10 -3.18 2.19
N TRP A 93 -1.40 -2.56 3.33
CA TRP A 93 -1.65 -3.27 4.59
C TRP A 93 -2.77 -4.31 4.45
N ARG A 94 -3.92 -3.95 3.87
CA ARG A 94 -5.03 -4.88 3.62
C ARG A 94 -4.65 -6.04 2.70
N LEU A 95 -3.86 -5.78 1.66
CA LEU A 95 -3.40 -6.83 0.75
C LEU A 95 -2.43 -7.79 1.47
N THR A 96 -1.53 -7.27 2.29
CA THR A 96 -0.56 -8.09 3.03
C THR A 96 -1.19 -8.89 4.18
N SER A 97 -2.29 -8.39 4.77
CA SER A 97 -3.00 -9.06 5.86
C SER A 97 -3.96 -10.16 5.41
N GLY A 98 -4.19 -10.31 4.09
CA GLY A 98 -5.07 -11.35 3.56
C GLY A 98 -4.55 -12.76 3.84
N ASP A 99 -5.41 -13.61 4.40
CA ASP A 99 -5.10 -15.02 4.71
C ASP A 99 -5.56 -15.94 3.56
N SER A 100 -4.81 -15.91 2.46
CA SER A 100 -5.06 -16.70 1.26
C SER A 100 -3.78 -16.86 0.44
N GLN A 101 -3.80 -17.72 -0.58
CA GLN A 101 -2.69 -17.83 -1.54
C GLN A 101 -2.37 -16.48 -2.21
N LEU A 102 -3.39 -15.70 -2.57
CA LEU A 102 -3.17 -14.35 -3.12
C LEU A 102 -2.51 -13.43 -2.07
N GLY A 103 -2.80 -13.63 -0.79
CA GLY A 103 -2.16 -12.92 0.31
C GLY A 103 -0.68 -13.29 0.45
N ASP A 104 -0.34 -14.57 0.32
CA ASP A 104 1.07 -15.02 0.26
C ASP A 104 1.83 -14.37 -0.89
N GLU A 105 1.22 -14.30 -2.07
CA GLU A 105 1.79 -13.66 -3.25
C GLU A 105 1.96 -12.13 -3.05
N CYS A 106 0.97 -11.47 -2.45
CA CYS A 106 1.05 -10.06 -2.09
C CYS A 106 2.17 -9.79 -1.07
N ARG A 107 2.29 -10.62 -0.04
CA ARG A 107 3.38 -10.54 0.96
C ARG A 107 4.75 -10.71 0.31
N ALA A 108 4.91 -11.71 -0.56
CA ALA A 108 6.16 -11.95 -1.26
C ALA A 108 6.62 -10.75 -2.07
N ARG A 109 5.71 -10.14 -2.85
CA ARG A 109 6.02 -8.92 -3.62
C ARG A 109 6.28 -7.71 -2.71
N CYS A 110 5.51 -7.55 -1.65
CA CYS A 110 5.73 -6.45 -0.71
C CYS A 110 7.09 -6.57 0.00
N ARG A 111 7.54 -7.79 0.29
CA ARG A 111 8.87 -8.08 0.85
C ARG A 111 10.00 -7.59 -0.05
N GLU A 112 9.89 -7.80 -1.36
CA GLU A 112 10.87 -7.31 -2.35
C GLU A 112 10.96 -5.76 -2.35
N GLY A 113 9.82 -5.10 -2.14
CA GLY A 113 9.71 -3.65 -2.05
C GLY A 113 9.92 -3.04 -0.66
N PHE A 114 10.33 -3.82 0.35
CA PHE A 114 10.36 -3.39 1.75
C PHE A 114 11.04 -2.04 1.97
N TRP A 115 12.15 -1.76 1.28
CA TRP A 115 12.89 -0.51 1.47
C TRP A 115 12.06 0.75 1.20
N VAL A 116 11.07 0.66 0.32
CA VAL A 116 10.13 1.76 0.02
C VAL A 116 9.25 2.05 1.24
N VAL A 117 8.58 1.03 1.78
CA VAL A 117 7.66 1.17 2.92
C VAL A 117 8.41 1.42 4.22
N GLY A 118 9.55 0.77 4.42
CA GLY A 118 10.43 0.97 5.57
C GLY A 118 10.92 2.42 5.66
N ARG A 119 11.35 3.02 4.53
CA ARG A 119 11.69 4.45 4.48
C ARG A 119 10.53 5.31 4.99
N ILE A 120 9.30 5.07 4.50
CA ILE A 120 8.12 5.84 4.89
C ILE A 120 7.86 5.72 6.39
N GLY A 121 7.84 4.52 6.97
CA GLY A 121 7.62 4.34 8.40
C GLY A 121 8.71 5.00 9.28
N LEU A 122 9.96 4.98 8.81
CA LEU A 122 11.10 5.54 9.54
C LEU A 122 11.18 7.07 9.46
N THR A 123 10.66 7.70 8.41
CA THR A 123 10.73 9.16 8.23
C THR A 123 9.38 9.87 8.43
N GLY A 124 8.29 9.12 8.36
CA GLY A 124 6.92 9.63 8.31
C GLY A 124 6.27 9.98 9.65
N SER A 125 4.94 10.10 9.61
CA SER A 125 4.04 10.33 10.73
C SER A 125 4.03 9.13 11.71
N ALA A 126 3.37 9.28 12.86
CA ALA A 126 3.21 8.18 13.80
C ALA A 126 2.25 7.11 13.24
N GLU A 127 1.23 7.54 12.51
CA GLU A 127 0.26 6.66 11.82
C GLU A 127 0.95 5.87 10.70
N GLU A 128 1.77 6.54 9.88
CA GLU A 128 2.56 5.88 8.84
C GLU A 128 3.55 4.85 9.43
N ALA A 129 4.17 5.17 10.57
CA ALA A 129 5.05 4.23 11.28
C ALA A 129 4.28 3.01 11.81
N GLU A 130 3.07 3.22 12.34
CA GLU A 130 2.21 2.15 12.84
C GLU A 130 1.74 1.23 11.71
N THR A 131 1.20 1.78 10.62
CA THR A 131 0.80 0.99 9.45
C THR A 131 1.95 0.20 8.86
N VAL A 132 3.15 0.79 8.76
CA VAL A 132 4.33 0.06 8.25
C VAL A 132 4.77 -1.03 9.24
N ALA A 133 4.64 -0.84 10.55
CA ALA A 133 4.93 -1.89 11.52
C ALA A 133 4.01 -3.11 11.33
N ASP A 134 2.72 -2.86 11.09
CA ASP A 134 1.75 -3.92 10.83
C ASP A 134 2.03 -4.61 9.48
N ILE A 135 2.45 -3.87 8.44
CA ILE A 135 2.90 -4.49 7.17
C ILE A 135 4.12 -5.40 7.41
N VAL A 136 5.10 -4.96 8.19
CA VAL A 136 6.31 -5.76 8.52
C VAL A 136 5.95 -7.06 9.23
N GLU A 137 4.92 -7.04 10.07
CA GLU A 137 4.39 -8.24 10.73
C GLU A 137 3.91 -9.28 9.73
N PHE A 138 3.23 -8.86 8.66
CA PHE A 138 2.72 -9.80 7.66
C PHE A 138 3.78 -10.24 6.65
N ILE A 139 4.62 -9.34 6.14
CA ILE A 139 5.53 -9.68 5.04
C ILE A 139 6.70 -10.57 5.44
N ASP A 140 6.93 -10.81 6.74
CA ASP A 140 7.99 -11.66 7.28
C ASP A 140 9.34 -11.52 6.54
N LEU A 141 10.15 -10.55 6.95
CA LEU A 141 11.47 -10.27 6.38
C LEU A 141 12.56 -11.28 6.76
N ASP A 142 12.18 -12.36 7.47
CA ASP A 142 12.92 -13.14 8.48
C ASP A 142 12.65 -12.66 9.92
N GLU A 143 12.76 -13.60 10.88
CA GLU A 143 12.34 -13.41 12.27
C GLU A 143 13.10 -12.26 12.95
N GLU A 144 14.42 -12.18 12.76
CA GLU A 144 15.28 -11.18 13.39
C GLU A 144 15.00 -9.78 12.83
N ARG A 145 14.94 -9.65 11.50
CA ARG A 145 14.68 -8.36 10.85
C ARG A 145 13.26 -7.88 11.11
N SER A 146 12.28 -8.76 11.06
CA SER A 146 10.88 -8.40 11.34
C SER A 146 10.73 -7.87 12.76
N ALA A 147 11.29 -8.57 13.75
CA ALA A 147 11.27 -8.12 15.14
C ALA A 147 11.97 -6.77 15.33
N TYR A 148 13.14 -6.58 14.70
CA TYR A 148 13.89 -5.33 14.76
C TYR A 148 13.09 -4.15 14.20
N TYR A 149 12.58 -4.26 12.97
CA TYR A 149 11.87 -3.16 12.33
C TYR A 149 10.53 -2.87 12.99
N GLN A 150 9.77 -3.89 13.42
CA GLN A 150 8.54 -3.68 14.18
C GLN A 150 8.79 -2.94 15.48
N SER A 151 9.80 -3.36 16.26
CA SER A 151 10.17 -2.68 17.51
C SER A 151 10.52 -1.21 17.25
N LEU A 152 11.40 -0.95 16.29
CA LEU A 152 11.84 0.39 15.93
C LEU A 152 10.68 1.30 15.50
N LEU A 153 9.75 0.79 14.69
CA LEU A 153 8.59 1.54 14.22
C LEU A 153 7.58 1.81 15.33
N ARG A 154 7.25 0.80 16.15
CA ARG A 154 6.30 0.94 17.27
C ARG A 154 6.83 1.86 18.37
N GLU A 155 8.15 1.91 18.59
CA GLU A 155 8.77 2.88 19.51
C GLU A 155 8.58 4.33 19.05
N ARG A 156 8.69 4.59 17.74
CA ARG A 156 8.46 5.92 17.18
C ARG A 156 7.03 6.40 17.40
N THR A 157 6.05 5.51 17.22
CA THR A 157 4.63 5.81 17.50
C THR A 157 4.49 6.26 18.96
N ARG A 158 5.02 5.49 19.91
CA ARG A 158 4.97 5.80 21.36
C ARG A 158 5.66 7.12 21.70
N ALA A 159 6.82 7.41 21.12
CA ALA A 159 7.60 8.62 21.39
C ALA A 159 6.87 9.90 20.91
N LYS A 160 6.21 9.84 19.74
CA LYS A 160 5.41 10.96 19.22
C LYS A 160 4.12 11.17 20.02
N THR A 161 3.42 10.12 20.44
CA THR A 161 2.23 10.23 21.31
C THR A 161 2.56 10.86 22.67
N LYS A 162 3.71 10.50 23.27
CA LYS A 162 4.17 11.13 24.52
C LYS A 162 4.45 12.62 24.35
N ARG A 163 5.07 13.04 23.24
CA ARG A 163 5.33 14.47 22.95
C ARG A 163 4.03 15.27 22.79
N HIS A 164 3.01 14.69 22.15
CA HIS A 164 1.72 15.37 21.93
C HIS A 164 0.89 15.52 23.22
N ARG A 165 1.15 14.71 24.26
CA ARG A 165 0.47 14.78 25.57
C ARG A 165 1.10 15.78 26.56
N VAL A 166 2.27 16.31 26.25
CA VAL A 166 3.04 17.21 27.14
C VAL A 166 2.95 18.68 26.67
N VAL A 167 2.23 18.94 25.60
CA VAL A 167 1.88 20.27 25.07
C VAL A 167 0.39 20.50 25.30
#